data_AF-A0A0N4TGF4-F1
#
_entry.id   AF-A0A0N4TGF4-F1
#
_cell.length_a   1.000
_cell.length_b   1.000
_cell.length_c   1.000
_cell.angle_alpha   90.00
_cell.angle_beta   90.00
_cell.angle_gamma   90.00
#
_symmetry.space_group_name_H-M   'P 1'
#
loop_
_entity.id
_entity.type
_entity.pdbx_description
1 polymer ?
#
loop_
_entity_poly.entity_id
_entity_poly.type
_entity_poly.pdbx_seq_one_letter_code
_entity_poly.pdbx_strand_id
1 'polypeptide(L)'
;MTQLDIVNTRIILWSDSKCALHWIKNHSNLLPRFVQNRVEEIRKAKFIFPYIPSEDNDVATRGLNPNQLRSFTPWWRGPSWLVKGEISWPQWEYEFDNSDEPEEITVSEVSRICKDHNFQFIDSKRFSKWLRLLRTTAWILKFIRLTTKGRLSWLQSVSIERNRFTAEDYKVSEWLLI
;
A
#
# COMPACT_ATOMS: atom_id res chain seq x y z
N MET A 1 23.61 -5.84 18.60
CA MET A 1 23.42 -6.24 17.18
C MET A 1 24.45 -5.44 16.41
N THR A 2 25.59 -6.05 16.10
CA THR A 2 26.77 -5.38 15.54
C THR A 2 26.46 -4.93 14.12
N GLN A 3 26.43 -3.61 13.93
CA GLN A 3 26.46 -2.97 12.62
C GLN A 3 27.69 -3.51 11.88
N LEU A 4 27.49 -4.19 10.74
CA LEU A 4 28.60 -4.61 9.90
C LEU A 4 29.30 -3.34 9.42
N ASP A 5 30.55 -3.13 9.86
CA ASP A 5 31.40 -2.02 9.43
C ASP A 5 31.83 -2.21 7.97
N ILE A 6 30.88 -2.04 7.05
CA ILE A 6 31.10 -2.07 5.61
C ILE A 6 31.56 -0.68 5.20
N VAL A 7 32.84 -0.39 5.40
CA VAL A 7 33.43 0.88 5.00
C VAL A 7 33.81 0.82 3.52
N ASN A 8 33.13 1.62 2.70
CA ASN A 8 33.44 1.86 1.29
C ASN A 8 33.25 0.67 0.31
N THR A 9 32.30 -0.22 0.58
CA THR A 9 31.91 -1.28 -0.37
C THR A 9 30.70 -0.87 -1.19
N ARG A 10 30.73 -1.15 -2.49
CA ARG A 10 29.58 -1.00 -3.38
C ARG A 10 28.48 -1.99 -2.98
N ILE A 11 27.31 -1.49 -2.60
CA ILE A 11 26.17 -2.31 -2.17
C ILE A 11 25.12 -2.35 -3.28
N ILE A 12 24.67 -3.56 -3.63
CA ILE A 12 23.70 -3.83 -4.69
C ILE A 12 22.52 -4.58 -4.07
N LEU A 13 21.31 -4.03 -4.19
CA LEU A 13 20.08 -4.55 -3.63
C LEU A 13 19.08 -4.84 -4.75
N TRP A 14 18.86 -6.12 -5.03
CA TRP A 14 17.90 -6.56 -6.04
C TRP A 14 16.46 -6.47 -5.51
N SER A 15 15.54 -6.03 -6.37
CA SER A 15 14.11 -5.96 -6.04
C SER A 15 13.27 -6.37 -7.25
N ASP A 16 12.20 -7.11 -7.01
CA ASP A 16 11.18 -7.42 -8.01
C ASP A 16 10.03 -6.40 -8.01
N SER A 17 10.01 -5.48 -7.04
CA SER A 17 9.01 -4.41 -6.95
C SER A 17 9.32 -3.29 -7.93
N LYS A 18 8.77 -3.44 -9.12
CA LYS A 18 8.77 -2.48 -10.22
C LYS A 18 8.38 -1.06 -9.80
N CYS A 19 7.28 -0.92 -9.05
CA CYS A 19 6.81 0.38 -8.54
C CYS A 19 7.82 1.01 -7.55
N ALA A 20 8.37 0.23 -6.62
CA ALA A 20 9.37 0.74 -5.68
C ALA A 20 10.66 1.17 -6.39
N LEU A 21 11.13 0.39 -7.36
CA LEU A 21 12.30 0.73 -8.18
C LEU A 21 12.08 2.01 -8.98
N HIS A 22 10.87 2.18 -9.54
CA HIS A 22 10.51 3.41 -10.22
C HIS A 22 10.53 4.61 -9.27
N TRP A 23 9.92 4.51 -8.10
CA TRP A 23 9.94 5.59 -7.12
C TRP A 23 11.36 5.94 -6.68
N ILE A 24 12.25 4.96 -6.53
CA ILE A 24 13.66 5.23 -6.19
C ILE A 24 14.34 6.03 -7.31
N LYS A 25 14.16 5.63 -8.57
CA LYS A 25 14.80 6.25 -9.75
C LYS A 25 14.18 7.59 -10.14
N ASN A 26 12.87 7.74 -9.99
CA ASN A 26 12.13 8.89 -10.48
C ASN A 26 11.96 9.96 -9.39
N HIS A 27 12.48 11.16 -9.65
CA HIS A 27 12.42 12.29 -8.73
C HIS A 27 11.21 13.22 -8.96
N SER A 28 10.41 13.02 -10.01
CA SER A 28 9.33 13.94 -10.38
C SER A 28 7.94 13.60 -9.79
N ASN A 29 7.77 12.46 -9.13
CA ASN A 29 6.43 12.02 -8.72
C ASN A 29 6.04 12.56 -7.34
N LEU A 30 4.80 13.06 -7.24
CA LEU A 30 4.13 13.45 -6.00
C LEU A 30 3.71 12.19 -5.23
N LEU A 31 4.68 11.53 -4.59
CA LEU A 31 4.41 10.34 -3.79
C LEU A 31 3.69 10.72 -2.48
N PRO A 32 2.83 9.84 -1.92
CA PRO A 32 2.31 10.02 -0.58
C PRO A 32 3.45 10.27 0.42
N ARG A 33 3.27 11.22 1.34
CA ARG A 33 4.35 11.72 2.22
C ARG A 33 5.11 10.61 2.96
N PHE A 34 4.42 9.54 3.34
CA PHE A 34 5.05 8.36 3.95
C PHE A 34 6.02 7.66 2.99
N VAL A 35 5.60 7.39 1.75
CA VAL A 35 6.42 6.76 0.71
C VAL A 35 7.58 7.67 0.33
N GLN A 36 7.32 8.96 0.14
CA GLN A 36 8.34 9.95 -0.20
C GLN A 36 9.47 9.99 0.85
N ASN A 37 9.12 10.05 2.13
CA ASN A 37 10.12 10.07 3.21
C ASN A 37 11.02 8.82 3.18
N ARG A 38 10.45 7.64 2.91
CA ARG A 38 11.22 6.38 2.82
C ARG A 38 12.11 6.33 1.59
N VAL A 39 11.60 6.77 0.44
CA VAL A 39 12.38 6.85 -0.80
C VAL A 39 13.57 7.78 -0.61
N GLU A 40 13.39 8.92 0.07
CA GLU A 40 14.49 9.84 0.41
C GLU A 40 15.51 9.23 1.37
N GLU A 41 15.09 8.45 2.37
CA GLU A 41 16.00 7.68 3.23
C GLU A 41 16.83 6.69 2.41
N ILE A 42 16.18 5.95 1.51
CA ILE A 42 16.83 4.95 0.64
C ILE A 42 17.85 5.60 -0.30
N ARG A 43 17.52 6.75 -0.91
CA ARG A 43 18.41 7.50 -1.81
C ARG A 43 19.69 7.96 -1.13
N LYS A 44 19.63 8.34 0.15
CA LYS A 44 20.81 8.77 0.93
C LYS A 44 21.84 7.66 1.09
N ALA A 45 21.42 6.39 1.05
CA ALA A 45 22.29 5.25 1.20
C ALA A 45 23.18 4.99 -0.05
N LYS A 46 22.85 5.58 -1.21
CA LYS A 46 23.60 5.47 -2.48
C LYS A 46 23.87 4.02 -2.93
N PHE A 47 22.93 3.12 -2.66
CA PHE A 47 22.98 1.74 -3.15
C PHE A 47 22.50 1.65 -4.60
N ILE A 48 22.83 0.53 -5.26
CA ILE A 48 22.36 0.24 -6.61
C ILE A 48 21.15 -0.69 -6.50
N PHE A 49 20.08 -0.35 -7.23
CA PHE A 49 18.81 -1.07 -7.19
C PHE A 49 18.45 -1.65 -8.57
N PRO A 50 19.08 -2.77 -8.97
CA PRO A 50 18.70 -3.48 -10.18
C PRO A 50 17.38 -4.25 -10.00
N TYR A 51 16.67 -4.44 -11.10
CA TYR A 51 15.44 -5.24 -11.15
C TYR A 51 15.76 -6.73 -11.23
N ILE A 52 14.96 -7.57 -10.58
CA ILE A 52 14.94 -9.02 -10.72
C ILE A 52 13.49 -9.49 -10.94
N PRO A 53 13.19 -10.41 -11.87
CA PRO A 53 11.87 -11.00 -12.00
C PRO A 53 11.44 -11.68 -10.71
N SER A 54 10.15 -11.60 -10.37
CA SER A 54 9.62 -12.26 -9.18
C SER A 54 9.92 -13.78 -9.17
N GLU A 55 9.96 -14.43 -10.33
CA GLU A 55 10.32 -15.84 -10.48
C GLU A 55 11.70 -16.19 -9.90
N ASP A 56 12.65 -15.26 -10.05
CA ASP A 56 14.02 -15.36 -9.54
C ASP A 56 14.19 -14.74 -8.14
N ASN A 57 13.14 -14.12 -7.58
CA ASN A 57 13.15 -13.57 -6.24
C ASN A 57 13.13 -14.68 -5.17
N ASP A 58 13.71 -14.39 -4.02
CA ASP A 58 14.02 -15.36 -2.97
C ASP A 58 12.78 -16.10 -2.46
N VAL A 59 12.93 -17.42 -2.37
CA VAL A 59 11.86 -18.37 -2.01
C VAL A 59 11.47 -18.26 -0.53
N ALA A 60 12.25 -17.53 0.28
CA ALA A 60 11.91 -17.15 1.66
C ALA A 60 10.46 -16.65 1.79
N THR A 61 10.00 -15.82 0.85
CA THR A 61 8.71 -15.15 0.94
C THR A 61 7.55 -16.01 0.42
N ARG A 62 7.82 -16.95 -0.49
CA ARG A 62 6.83 -17.86 -1.09
C ARG A 62 6.50 -19.05 -0.19
N GLY A 63 7.39 -19.35 0.76
CA GLY A 63 7.30 -20.50 1.63
C GLY A 63 7.76 -21.77 0.91
N LEU A 64 8.57 -22.55 1.60
CA LEU A 64 9.05 -23.83 1.08
C LEU A 64 9.02 -24.86 2.21
N ASN A 65 8.61 -26.09 1.89
CA ASN A 65 8.60 -27.17 2.88
C ASN A 65 10.04 -27.41 3.40
N PRO A 66 10.26 -27.62 4.71
CA PRO A 66 11.59 -27.89 5.27
C PRO A 66 12.38 -28.99 4.55
N ASN A 67 11.70 -30.05 4.09
CA ASN A 67 12.34 -31.14 3.36
C ASN A 67 12.81 -30.69 1.97
N GLN A 68 12.00 -29.87 1.28
CA GLN A 68 12.38 -29.29 -0.01
C GLN A 68 13.52 -28.27 0.16
N LEU A 69 13.52 -27.53 1.29
CA LEU A 69 14.49 -26.46 1.55
C LEU A 69 15.89 -27.02 1.72
N ARG A 70 15.99 -28.19 2.36
CA ARG A 70 17.26 -28.92 2.51
C ARG A 70 17.91 -29.23 1.16
N SER A 71 17.13 -29.54 0.13
CA SER A 71 17.60 -29.80 -1.23
C SER A 71 17.66 -28.56 -2.14
N PHE A 72 17.09 -27.42 -1.71
CA PHE A 72 16.96 -26.24 -2.54
C PHE A 72 18.27 -25.42 -2.54
N THR A 73 19.19 -25.81 -3.43
CA THR A 73 20.52 -25.20 -3.57
C THR A 73 20.51 -23.67 -3.70
N PRO A 74 19.58 -23.02 -4.44
CA PRO A 74 19.57 -21.56 -4.58
C PRO A 74 19.41 -20.80 -3.27
N TRP A 75 18.76 -21.37 -2.24
CA TRP A 75 18.66 -20.75 -0.92
C TRP A 75 20.01 -20.69 -0.19
N TRP A 76 20.80 -21.77 -0.30
CA TRP A 76 22.05 -21.90 0.44
C TRP A 76 23.26 -21.27 -0.28
N ARG A 77 23.25 -21.32 -1.62
CA ARG A 77 24.36 -20.83 -2.46
C ARG A 77 24.03 -19.54 -3.21
N GLY A 78 22.79 -19.08 -3.12
CA GLY A 78 22.27 -18.02 -3.97
C GLY A 78 21.92 -18.52 -5.38
N PRO A 79 21.25 -17.67 -6.18
CA PRO A 79 20.97 -17.94 -7.58
C PRO A 79 22.25 -18.17 -8.38
N SER A 80 22.19 -19.05 -9.37
CA SER A 80 23.35 -19.43 -10.19
C SER A 80 23.97 -18.25 -10.94
N TRP A 81 23.17 -17.26 -11.32
CA TRP A 81 23.64 -16.04 -11.98
C TRP A 81 24.36 -15.09 -11.01
N LEU A 82 23.93 -15.03 -9.75
CA LEU A 82 24.52 -14.12 -8.75
C LEU A 82 25.98 -14.52 -8.44
N VAL A 83 26.25 -15.84 -8.44
CA VAL A 83 27.57 -16.42 -8.15
C VAL A 83 28.59 -16.19 -9.28
N LYS A 84 28.15 -16.00 -10.52
CA LYS A 84 29.02 -15.90 -11.70
C LYS A 84 29.70 -14.52 -11.88
N GLY A 85 29.44 -13.57 -10.97
CA GLY A 85 30.05 -12.23 -10.94
C GLY A 85 29.34 -11.20 -11.83
N GLU A 86 29.55 -9.91 -11.54
CA GLU A 86 28.75 -8.80 -12.11
C GLU A 86 28.63 -8.79 -13.63
N ILE A 87 29.70 -9.17 -14.35
CA ILE A 87 29.73 -9.19 -15.83
C ILE A 87 28.72 -10.18 -16.42
N SER A 88 28.44 -11.25 -15.68
CA SER A 88 27.54 -12.32 -16.10
C SER A 88 26.11 -12.14 -15.60
N TRP A 89 25.85 -11.06 -14.86
CA TRP A 89 24.53 -10.82 -14.31
C TRP A 89 23.55 -10.47 -15.42
N PRO A 90 22.35 -11.09 -15.42
CA PRO A 90 21.31 -10.76 -16.37
C PRO A 90 20.95 -9.28 -16.25
N GLN A 91 20.93 -8.61 -17.39
CA GLN A 91 20.38 -7.27 -17.50
C GLN A 91 18.90 -7.43 -17.80
N TRP A 92 18.09 -7.54 -16.75
CA TRP A 92 16.66 -7.50 -16.93
C TRP A 92 16.24 -6.06 -17.19
N GLU A 93 15.89 -5.80 -18.45
CA GLU A 93 15.20 -4.57 -18.81
C GLU A 93 13.80 -4.62 -18.21
N TYR A 94 13.43 -3.52 -17.54
CA TYR A 94 12.06 -3.30 -17.15
C TYR A 94 11.66 -1.92 -17.66
N GLU A 95 10.85 -1.93 -18.71
CA GLU A 95 10.17 -0.76 -19.21
C GLU A 95 9.05 -0.40 -18.24
N PHE A 96 9.10 0.81 -17.71
CA PHE A 96 8.04 1.31 -16.85
C PHE A 96 6.87 1.72 -17.73
N ASP A 97 5.77 0.97 -17.67
CA ASP A 97 4.49 1.45 -18.17
C ASP A 97 3.86 2.33 -17.09
N ASN A 98 3.28 3.47 -17.46
CA ASN A 98 2.60 4.36 -16.52
C ASN A 98 1.40 3.68 -15.83
N SER A 99 0.98 2.50 -16.32
CA SER A 99 -0.03 1.64 -15.68
C SER A 99 0.46 0.95 -14.39
N ASP A 100 1.77 0.90 -14.13
CA ASP A 100 2.36 0.27 -12.94
C ASP A 100 2.49 1.24 -11.75
N GLU A 101 2.16 2.52 -11.93
CA GLU A 101 2.00 3.44 -10.80
C GLU A 101 0.68 3.08 -10.11
N PRO A 102 0.68 2.79 -8.79
CA PRO A 102 -0.58 2.67 -8.09
C PRO A 102 -1.26 4.03 -8.20
N GLU A 103 -2.30 4.11 -9.02
CA GLU A 103 -3.15 5.28 -9.13
C GLU A 103 -3.45 5.71 -7.69
N GLU A 104 -3.05 6.94 -7.36
CA GLU A 104 -3.51 7.55 -6.13
C GLU A 104 -5.04 7.47 -6.23
N ILE A 105 -5.67 6.64 -5.40
CA ILE A 105 -7.12 6.55 -5.32
C ILE A 105 -7.58 7.90 -4.81
N THR A 106 -7.68 8.83 -5.74
CA THR A 106 -8.15 10.18 -5.52
C THR A 106 -9.62 10.05 -5.18
N VAL A 107 -10.14 11.03 -4.45
CA VAL A 107 -11.56 11.08 -4.05
C VAL A 107 -12.50 10.94 -5.27
N SER A 108 -12.03 11.28 -6.47
CA SER A 108 -12.67 11.07 -7.77
C SER A 108 -12.86 9.60 -8.17
N GLU A 109 -11.92 8.71 -7.88
CA GLU A 109 -11.97 7.28 -8.21
C GLU A 109 -13.05 6.58 -7.36
N VAL A 110 -13.11 6.91 -6.07
CA VAL A 110 -14.18 6.47 -5.15
C VAL A 110 -15.56 6.89 -5.67
N SER A 111 -15.66 8.11 -6.22
CA SER A 111 -16.91 8.58 -6.84
C SER A 111 -17.32 7.78 -8.09
N ARG A 112 -16.39 7.15 -8.83
CA ARG A 112 -16.72 6.24 -9.94
C ARG A 112 -17.22 4.88 -9.44
N ILE A 113 -16.60 4.32 -8.40
CA ILE A 113 -17.04 3.06 -7.77
C ILE A 113 -18.46 3.20 -7.19
N CYS A 114 -18.82 4.38 -6.67
CA CYS A 114 -20.17 4.67 -6.18
C CYS A 114 -21.23 4.89 -7.28
N LYS A 115 -20.87 4.90 -8.57
CA LYS A 115 -21.84 4.96 -9.67
C LYS A 115 -22.46 3.59 -9.99
N ASP A 116 -21.89 2.52 -9.45
CA ASP A 116 -22.60 1.25 -9.37
C ASP A 116 -23.67 1.40 -8.28
N HIS A 117 -24.94 1.46 -8.70
CA HIS A 117 -26.12 1.70 -7.85
C HIS A 117 -26.38 0.61 -6.77
N ASN A 118 -25.41 -0.28 -6.51
CA ASN A 118 -25.43 -1.32 -5.50
C ASN A 118 -24.37 -1.15 -4.42
N PHE A 119 -23.85 0.07 -4.20
CA PHE A 119 -22.98 0.32 -3.05
C PHE A 119 -23.78 0.26 -1.74
N GLN A 120 -23.85 -0.93 -1.14
CA GLN A 120 -24.40 -1.12 0.19
C GLN A 120 -23.37 -0.64 1.24
N PHE A 121 -23.50 0.61 1.69
CA PHE A 121 -22.59 1.24 2.65
C PHE A 121 -22.38 0.40 3.93
N ILE A 122 -23.42 -0.30 4.38
CA ILE A 122 -23.38 -1.22 5.51
C ILE A 122 -24.40 -2.34 5.32
N ASP A 123 -24.02 -3.58 5.63
CA ASP A 123 -24.94 -4.72 5.57
C ASP A 123 -25.95 -4.65 6.73
N SER A 124 -27.17 -4.22 6.41
CA SER A 124 -28.27 -4.08 7.35
C SER A 124 -28.71 -5.41 7.97
N LYS A 125 -28.49 -6.55 7.31
CA LYS A 125 -28.87 -7.88 7.81
C LYS A 125 -28.07 -8.29 9.06
N ARG A 126 -26.93 -7.65 9.32
CA ARG A 126 -26.11 -7.89 10.53
C ARG A 126 -26.66 -7.19 11.77
N PHE A 127 -27.74 -6.42 11.65
CA PHE A 127 -28.31 -5.63 12.73
C PHE A 127 -29.74 -6.06 13.03
N SER A 128 -29.97 -6.50 14.27
CA SER A 128 -31.30 -6.86 14.76
C SER A 128 -32.12 -5.68 15.32
N LYS A 129 -31.54 -4.46 15.34
CA LYS A 129 -32.17 -3.25 15.87
C LYS A 129 -31.84 -2.04 15.00
N TRP A 130 -32.88 -1.33 14.54
CA TRP A 130 -32.75 -0.11 13.73
C TRP A 130 -31.83 0.92 14.38
N LEU A 131 -32.05 1.24 15.66
CA LEU A 131 -31.23 2.22 16.37
C LEU A 131 -29.74 1.83 16.46
N ARG A 132 -29.43 0.53 16.50
CA ARG A 132 -28.04 0.04 16.50
C ARG A 132 -27.39 0.24 15.14
N LEU A 133 -28.12 -0.04 14.06
CA LEU A 133 -27.69 0.24 12.69
C LEU A 133 -27.42 1.74 12.52
N LEU A 134 -28.41 2.58 12.88
CA LEU A 134 -28.34 4.03 12.78
C LEU A 134 -27.13 4.63 13.54
N ARG A 135 -26.90 4.19 14.79
CA ARG A 135 -25.73 4.61 15.58
C ARG A 135 -24.41 4.17 14.98
N THR A 136 -24.37 2.98 14.38
CA THR A 136 -23.16 2.45 13.74
C THR A 136 -22.83 3.28 12.49
N THR A 137 -23.83 3.55 11.66
CA THR A 137 -23.70 4.45 10.51
C THR A 137 -23.22 5.83 10.93
N ALA A 138 -23.81 6.42 11.98
CA ALA A 138 -23.39 7.73 12.50
C ALA A 138 -21.92 7.75 12.93
N TRP A 139 -21.44 6.70 13.62
CA TRP A 139 -20.02 6.57 13.98
C TRP A 139 -19.11 6.52 12.76
N ILE A 140 -19.47 5.75 11.73
CA ILE A 140 -18.69 5.65 10.51
C ILE A 140 -18.62 7.00 9.81
N LEU A 141 -19.74 7.71 9.68
CA LEU A 141 -19.78 9.04 9.07
C LEU A 141 -18.93 10.07 9.81
N LYS A 142 -18.96 10.05 11.15
CA LYS A 142 -18.09 10.89 11.99
C LYS A 142 -16.62 10.56 11.79
N PHE A 143 -16.28 9.27 11.75
CA PHE A 143 -14.91 8.83 11.47
C PHE A 143 -14.44 9.34 10.11
N ILE A 144 -15.25 9.18 9.06
CA ILE A 144 -14.94 9.67 7.71
C ILE A 144 -14.75 11.19 7.72
N ARG A 145 -15.64 11.96 8.35
CA ARG A 145 -15.48 13.43 8.46
C ARG A 145 -14.16 13.81 9.12
N LEU A 146 -13.80 13.13 10.21
CA LEU A 146 -12.57 13.40 10.97
C LEU A 146 -11.30 13.06 10.17
N THR A 147 -11.27 11.93 9.47
CA THR A 147 -10.10 11.50 8.68
C THR A 147 -9.95 12.30 7.39
N THR A 148 -11.06 12.68 6.76
CA THR A 148 -11.07 13.55 5.57
C THR A 148 -10.91 15.03 5.88
N LYS A 149 -10.80 15.41 7.16
CA LYS A 149 -10.70 16.81 7.63
C LYS A 149 -11.78 17.73 7.04
N GLY A 150 -13.00 17.21 6.88
CA GLY A 150 -14.13 17.97 6.36
C GLY A 150 -14.08 18.28 4.86
N ARG A 151 -13.25 17.57 4.08
CA ARG A 151 -13.20 17.72 2.61
C ARG A 151 -14.52 17.33 1.91
N LEU A 152 -15.35 16.52 2.55
CA LEU A 152 -16.64 16.08 2.03
C LEU A 152 -17.73 17.07 2.47
N SER A 153 -18.25 17.86 1.51
CA SER A 153 -19.24 18.92 1.76
C SER A 153 -20.54 18.38 2.37
N TRP A 154 -21.02 17.23 1.91
CA TRP A 154 -22.26 16.62 2.40
C TRP A 154 -22.18 16.09 3.84
N LEU A 155 -20.97 15.91 4.39
CA LEU A 155 -20.75 15.54 5.79
C LEU A 155 -20.60 16.75 6.71
N GLN A 156 -20.74 17.99 6.21
CA GLN A 156 -20.56 19.22 7.00
C GLN A 156 -21.60 19.43 8.10
N SER A 157 -22.72 18.73 8.07
CA SER A 157 -23.74 18.75 9.12
C SER A 157 -23.46 17.76 10.27
N VAL A 158 -22.61 16.75 10.05
CA VAL A 158 -22.25 15.72 11.05
C VAL A 158 -21.30 16.26 12.12
N SER A 159 -21.60 16.09 13.40
CA SER A 159 -20.82 16.62 14.51
C SER A 159 -19.36 16.13 14.54
N ILE A 160 -18.46 17.00 14.98
CA ILE A 160 -17.04 16.69 15.23
C ILE A 160 -16.83 16.15 16.66
N GLU A 161 -17.82 16.32 17.55
CA GLU A 161 -17.69 15.91 18.95
C GLU A 161 -17.52 14.40 19.07
N ARG A 162 -16.46 13.94 19.75
CA ARG A 162 -16.13 12.51 19.76
C ARG A 162 -17.17 11.64 20.48
N ASN A 163 -17.82 12.12 21.54
CA ASN A 163 -18.59 11.26 22.45
C ASN A 163 -20.10 11.52 22.46
N ARG A 164 -20.62 12.33 21.54
CA ARG A 164 -22.05 12.70 21.53
C ARG A 164 -22.61 12.71 20.12
N PHE A 165 -23.85 12.25 19.98
CA PHE A 165 -24.60 12.33 18.74
C PHE A 165 -25.56 13.50 18.79
N THR A 166 -25.64 14.25 17.69
CA THR A 166 -26.66 15.27 17.49
C THR A 166 -27.86 14.68 16.75
N ALA A 167 -28.98 15.39 16.73
CA ALA A 167 -30.12 15.02 15.88
C ALA A 167 -29.72 14.95 14.40
N GLU A 168 -28.78 15.80 13.98
CA GLU A 168 -28.29 15.88 12.62
C GLU A 168 -27.47 14.65 12.22
N ASP A 169 -26.65 14.12 13.14
CA ASP A 169 -25.91 12.87 12.93
C ASP A 169 -26.85 11.71 12.57
N TYR A 170 -28.00 11.64 13.25
CA TYR A 170 -29.00 10.62 13.01
C TYR A 170 -29.74 10.82 11.69
N LYS A 171 -30.08 12.06 11.32
CA LYS A 171 -30.73 12.36 10.03
C LYS A 171 -29.86 11.97 8.84
N VAL A 172 -28.57 12.31 8.86
CA VAL A 172 -27.64 11.94 7.77
C VAL A 172 -27.48 10.42 7.71
N SER A 173 -27.44 9.76 8.86
CA SER A 173 -27.37 8.29 8.92
C SER A 173 -28.62 7.62 8.37
N GLU A 174 -29.80 8.17 8.66
CA GLU A 174 -31.08 7.67 8.16
C GLU A 174 -31.18 7.88 6.64
N TRP A 175 -30.83 9.06 6.15
CA TRP A 175 -30.78 9.37 4.71
C TRP A 175 -29.85 8.46 3.91
N LEU A 176 -28.74 8.00 4.51
CA LEU A 176 -27.81 7.09 3.83
C LEU A 176 -28.30 5.63 3.80
N LEU A 177 -29.22 5.27 4.69
CA LEU A 177 -29.73 3.90 4.84
C LEU A 177 -31.05 3.65 4.12
N ILE A 178 -31.75 4.71 3.69
CA ILE A 178 -33.05 4.70 3.00
C ILE A 178 -32.87 5.18 1.57
#